data_AF-A8TNS9-F1
#
_entry.id   AF-A8TNS9-F1
#
_cell.length_a   1.000
_cell.length_b   1.000
_cell.length_c   1.000
_cell.angle_alpha   90.00
_cell.angle_beta   90.00
_cell.angle_gamma   90.00
#
_symmetry.space_group_name_H-M   'P 1'
#
loop_
_entity.id
_entity.type
_entity.pdbx_description
1 polymer ?
#
loop_
_entity_poly.entity_id
_entity_poly.type
_entity_poly.pdbx_seq_one_letter_code
_entity_poly.pdbx_strand_id
1 'polypeptide(L)'
;MRLPAGYRDTDLRRALALALQMAEGEAELSVVTEADRKAEAAVDRARDGLATENDTLRQLVADLATPVLARGITSRADALFVLGFPPSTVPDATTVKRRWRRLAVIYHPDSAFGDHDRMSQLNLALARLMG
;
A
#
# COMPACT_ATOMS: atom_id res chain seq x y z
N MET A 1 -3.66 60.70 -0.96
CA MET A 1 -2.33 60.08 -0.76
C MET A 1 -1.65 60.05 -2.12
N ARG A 2 -0.55 60.80 -2.33
CA ARG A 2 0.20 60.79 -3.59
C ARG A 2 1.35 59.80 -3.46
N LEU A 3 1.49 58.92 -4.44
CA LEU A 3 2.44 57.81 -4.43
C LEU A 3 3.88 58.30 -4.67
N PRO A 4 4.89 57.64 -4.08
CA PRO A 4 6.28 57.83 -4.47
C PRO A 4 6.44 57.55 -5.97
N ALA A 5 7.18 58.40 -6.67
CA ALA A 5 7.40 58.24 -8.11
C ALA A 5 8.13 56.91 -8.39
N GLY A 6 7.55 56.03 -9.22
CA GLY A 6 8.20 54.81 -9.69
C GLY A 6 7.36 53.53 -9.68
N TYR A 7 6.23 53.50 -8.95
CA TYR A 7 5.38 52.30 -8.86
C TYR A 7 4.02 52.51 -9.52
N ARG A 8 3.59 51.55 -10.34
CA ARG A 8 2.25 51.57 -10.94
C ARG A 8 1.22 51.12 -9.91
N ASP A 9 0.02 51.67 -9.97
CA ASP A 9 -1.08 51.31 -9.09
C ASP A 9 -1.40 49.80 -9.12
N THR A 10 -1.20 49.15 -10.27
CA THR A 10 -1.34 47.70 -10.43
C THR A 10 -0.35 46.89 -9.59
N ASP A 11 0.88 47.38 -9.45
CA ASP A 11 1.94 46.69 -8.72
C ASP A 11 1.66 46.76 -7.21
N LEU A 12 1.10 47.89 -6.75
CA LEU A 12 0.67 48.09 -5.36
C LEU A 12 -0.52 47.22 -4.98
N ARG A 13 -1.55 47.15 -5.84
CA ARG A 13 -2.70 46.26 -5.59
C ARG A 13 -2.27 44.81 -5.51
N ARG A 14 -1.34 44.40 -6.37
CA ARG A 14 -0.80 43.02 -6.37
C ARG A 14 0.01 42.73 -5.12
N ALA A 15 0.88 43.66 -4.70
CA ALA A 15 1.65 43.52 -3.47
C ALA A 15 0.75 43.47 -2.23
N LEU A 16 -0.30 44.31 -2.18
CA LEU A 16 -1.27 44.31 -1.08
C LEU A 16 -2.09 43.01 -1.04
N ALA A 17 -2.56 42.54 -2.20
CA ALA A 17 -3.28 41.26 -2.28
C ALA A 17 -2.42 40.09 -1.78
N LEU A 18 -1.15 40.05 -2.17
CA LEU A 18 -0.21 39.03 -1.70
C LEU A 18 0.02 39.14 -0.18
N ALA A 19 0.18 40.35 0.35
CA ALA A 19 0.37 40.58 1.78
C ALA A 19 -0.86 40.16 2.62
N LEU A 20 -2.07 40.39 2.11
CA LEU A 20 -3.31 39.94 2.77
C LEU A 20 -3.40 38.42 2.79
N GLN A 21 -3.12 37.75 1.67
CA GLN A 21 -3.10 36.28 1.60
C GLN A 21 -2.06 35.67 2.56
N MET A 22 -0.90 36.31 2.71
CA MET A 22 0.10 35.87 3.69
C MET A 22 -0.36 36.10 5.14
N ALA A 23 -1.02 37.22 5.43
CA ALA A 23 -1.52 37.54 6.77
C ALA A 23 -2.67 36.62 7.22
N GLU A 24 -3.47 36.15 6.26
CA GLU A 24 -4.57 35.19 6.48
C GLU A 24 -4.07 33.73 6.52
N GLY A 25 -2.78 33.49 6.23
CA GLY A 25 -2.18 32.15 6.19
C GLY A 25 -2.52 31.36 4.92
N GLU A 26 -3.12 32.01 3.92
CA GLU A 26 -3.45 31.40 2.63
C GLU A 26 -2.22 31.25 1.72
N ALA A 27 -1.13 31.96 2.01
CA ALA A 27 0.12 31.88 1.28
C ALA A 27 1.33 31.93 2.22
N GLU A 28 2.25 30.97 2.10
CA GLU A 28 3.54 30.96 2.77
C GLU A 28 4.65 31.21 1.74
N LEU A 29 5.53 32.18 2.01
CA LEU A 29 6.66 32.48 1.13
C LEU A 29 7.92 31.79 1.67
N SER A 30 8.39 30.74 0.99
CA SER A 30 9.67 30.12 1.28
C SER A 30 10.70 30.45 0.20
N VAL A 31 11.92 30.76 0.63
CA VAL A 31 13.06 30.92 -0.29
C VAL A 31 13.70 29.56 -0.46
N VAL A 32 13.41 28.90 -1.58
CA VAL A 32 13.95 27.58 -1.90
C VAL A 32 15.28 27.74 -2.63
N THR A 33 16.35 27.19 -2.06
CA THR A 33 17.67 27.19 -2.70
C THR A 33 17.74 26.14 -3.81
N GLU A 34 18.79 26.19 -4.63
CA GLU A 34 19.05 25.09 -5.57
C GLU A 34 19.37 23.78 -4.84
N ALA A 35 19.97 23.85 -3.64
CA ALA A 35 20.23 22.68 -2.81
C ALA A 35 18.93 22.04 -2.33
N ASP A 36 17.94 22.84 -1.91
CA ASP A 36 16.64 22.35 -1.46
C ASP A 36 15.89 21.65 -2.60
N ARG A 37 15.88 22.23 -3.80
CA ARG A 37 15.29 21.59 -5.00
C ARG A 37 15.96 20.26 -5.35
N LYS A 38 17.29 20.18 -5.21
CA LYS A 38 18.03 18.92 -5.45
C LYS A 38 17.73 17.87 -4.40
N ALA A 39 17.57 18.28 -3.14
CA ALA A 39 17.20 17.39 -2.04
C ALA A 39 15.78 16.84 -2.26
N GLU A 40 14.81 17.68 -2.58
CA GLU A 40 13.43 17.28 -2.89
C GLU A 40 13.39 16.31 -4.07
N ALA A 41 14.06 16.63 -5.19
CA ALA A 41 14.16 15.74 -6.34
C ALA A 41 14.90 14.42 -6.05
N ALA A 42 15.76 14.37 -5.02
CA ALA A 42 16.39 13.12 -4.59
C ALA A 42 15.42 12.26 -3.76
N VAL A 43 14.61 12.90 -2.90
CA VAL A 43 13.54 12.21 -2.15
C VAL A 43 12.50 11.65 -3.11
N ASP A 44 12.07 12.41 -4.10
CA ASP A 44 11.09 11.95 -5.10
C ASP A 44 11.62 10.76 -5.88
N ARG A 45 12.86 10.82 -6.37
CA ARG A 45 13.50 9.67 -7.04
C ARG A 45 13.61 8.45 -6.15
N ALA A 46 13.94 8.63 -4.88
CA ALA A 46 13.99 7.52 -3.92
C ALA A 46 12.60 6.91 -3.70
N ARG A 47 11.58 7.75 -3.59
CA ARG A 47 10.17 7.33 -3.46
C ARG A 47 9.70 6.56 -4.68
N ASP A 48 9.99 7.04 -5.88
CA ASP A 48 9.64 6.38 -7.14
C ASP A 48 10.37 5.03 -7.30
N GLY A 49 11.64 4.98 -6.90
CA GLY A 49 12.41 3.74 -6.86
C GLY A 49 11.78 2.71 -5.92
N LEU A 50 11.44 3.12 -4.70
CA LEU A 50 10.75 2.25 -3.73
C LEU A 50 9.37 1.81 -4.20
N ALA A 51 8.62 2.69 -4.87
CA ALA A 51 7.31 2.35 -5.44
C ALA A 51 7.44 1.26 -6.51
N THR A 52 8.40 1.43 -7.43
CA THR A 52 8.70 0.47 -8.50
C THR A 52 9.12 -0.89 -7.94
N GLU A 53 9.98 -0.89 -6.92
CA GLU A 53 10.39 -2.12 -6.25
C GLU A 53 9.21 -2.79 -5.53
N ASN A 54 8.35 -2.03 -4.87
CA ASN A 54 7.14 -2.56 -4.23
C ASN A 54 6.21 -3.25 -5.24
N ASP A 55 6.01 -2.63 -6.41
CA ASP A 55 5.16 -3.19 -7.45
C ASP A 55 5.77 -4.46 -8.04
N THR A 56 7.09 -4.49 -8.22
CA THR A 56 7.82 -5.70 -8.63
C THR A 56 7.65 -6.83 -7.59
N LEU A 57 7.81 -6.51 -6.31
CA LEU A 57 7.61 -7.48 -5.23
C LEU A 57 6.17 -7.99 -5.17
N ARG A 58 5.18 -7.11 -5.36
CA ARG A 58 3.76 -7.50 -5.42
C ARG A 58 3.51 -8.49 -6.56
N GLN A 59 4.07 -8.24 -7.75
CA GLN A 59 3.92 -9.14 -8.88
C GLN A 59 4.57 -10.51 -8.60
N LEU A 60 5.81 -10.53 -8.09
CA LEU A 60 6.49 -11.77 -7.74
C LEU A 60 5.74 -12.57 -6.67
N VAL A 61 5.17 -11.89 -5.67
CA VAL A 61 4.34 -12.52 -4.64
C VAL A 61 3.06 -13.09 -5.26
N ALA A 62 2.42 -12.38 -6.19
CA ALA A 62 1.23 -12.88 -6.88
C ALA A 62 1.53 -14.14 -7.71
N ASP A 63 2.67 -14.19 -8.40
CA ASP A 63 3.09 -15.33 -9.21
C ASP A 63 3.44 -16.56 -8.35
N LEU A 64 4.00 -16.35 -7.14
CA LEU A 64 4.37 -17.42 -6.21
C LEU A 64 3.22 -17.87 -5.30
N ALA A 65 2.17 -17.06 -5.16
CA ALA A 65 1.04 -17.37 -4.29
C ALA A 65 0.26 -18.57 -4.82
N THR A 66 -0.10 -19.49 -3.92
CA THR A 66 -0.92 -20.66 -4.26
C THR A 66 -2.22 -20.23 -4.94
N PRO A 67 -2.57 -20.76 -6.12
CA PRO A 67 -3.78 -20.35 -6.82
C PRO A 67 -5.04 -20.81 -6.07
N VAL A 68 -6.13 -20.04 -6.23
CA VAL A 68 -7.47 -20.44 -5.77
C VAL A 68 -7.93 -21.64 -6.62
N LEU A 69 -8.38 -22.71 -5.95
CA LEU A 69 -8.83 -23.91 -6.65
C LEU A 69 -10.22 -23.67 -7.26
N ALA A 70 -10.34 -23.69 -8.59
CA ALA A 70 -11.61 -23.38 -9.28
C ALA A 70 -12.79 -24.28 -8.86
N ARG A 71 -12.53 -25.54 -8.52
CA ARG A 71 -13.53 -26.51 -8.05
C ARG A 71 -13.72 -26.53 -6.54
N GLY A 72 -13.07 -25.60 -5.82
CA GLY A 72 -12.98 -25.62 -4.37
C GLY A 72 -12.17 -26.79 -3.82
N ILE A 73 -12.34 -27.06 -2.52
CA ILE A 73 -11.61 -28.09 -1.79
C ILE A 73 -12.44 -29.37 -1.74
N THR A 74 -12.00 -30.40 -2.46
CA THR A 74 -12.70 -31.67 -2.60
C THR A 74 -12.03 -32.82 -1.84
N SER A 75 -10.73 -32.69 -1.58
CA SER A 75 -9.89 -33.73 -0.98
C SER A 75 -9.04 -33.21 0.18
N ARG A 76 -8.47 -34.13 0.97
CA ARG A 76 -7.46 -33.78 1.99
C ARG A 76 -6.21 -33.15 1.34
N ALA A 77 -5.82 -33.63 0.17
CA ALA A 77 -4.70 -33.09 -0.59
C ALA A 77 -4.95 -31.63 -1.01
N ASP A 78 -6.17 -31.29 -1.44
CA ASP A 78 -6.55 -29.90 -1.75
C ASP A 78 -6.43 -29.00 -0.50
N ALA A 79 -6.91 -29.46 0.65
CA ALA A 79 -6.84 -28.71 1.90
C ALA A 79 -5.39 -28.47 2.36
N LEU A 80 -4.52 -29.48 2.20
CA LEU A 80 -3.08 -29.34 2.47
C LEU A 80 -2.43 -28.35 1.50
N PHE A 81 -2.74 -28.46 0.21
CA PHE A 81 -2.22 -27.59 -0.84
C PHE A 81 -2.56 -26.11 -0.60
N VAL A 82 -3.82 -25.81 -0.28
CA VAL A 82 -4.28 -24.43 0.01
C VAL A 82 -3.57 -23.83 1.22
N LEU A 83 -3.22 -24.63 2.23
CA LEU A 83 -2.42 -24.18 3.38
C LEU A 83 -0.91 -24.12 3.08
N GLY A 84 -0.49 -24.51 1.87
CA GLY A 84 0.91 -24.54 1.44
C GLY A 84 1.70 -25.72 2.00
N PHE A 85 1.04 -26.84 2.31
CA PHE A 85 1.68 -28.10 2.66
C PHE A 85 1.75 -29.03 1.43
N PRO A 86 2.79 -29.88 1.33
CA PRO A 86 2.78 -30.98 0.37
C PRO A 86 1.59 -31.92 0.62
N PRO A 87 0.98 -32.50 -0.44
CA PRO A 87 -0.25 -33.28 -0.33
C PRO A 87 -0.10 -34.60 0.46
N SER A 88 1.13 -35.09 0.62
CA SER A 88 1.45 -36.32 1.36
C SER A 88 1.82 -36.07 2.83
N THR A 89 1.85 -34.82 3.27
CA THR A 89 2.28 -34.47 4.64
C THR A 89 1.17 -34.77 5.66
N VAL A 90 1.57 -35.12 6.88
CA VAL A 90 0.64 -35.32 8.01
C VAL A 90 0.93 -34.29 9.11
N PRO A 91 0.60 -32.99 8.90
CA PRO A 91 0.80 -31.97 9.92
C PRO A 91 -0.14 -32.21 11.11
N ASP A 92 0.34 -31.91 12.32
CA ASP A 92 -0.50 -31.93 13.51
C ASP A 92 -1.48 -30.74 13.55
N ALA A 93 -2.52 -30.85 14.38
CA ALA A 93 -3.54 -29.82 14.54
C ALA A 93 -2.96 -28.44 14.87
N THR A 94 -1.90 -28.40 15.69
CA THR A 94 -1.23 -27.16 16.09
C THR A 94 -0.56 -26.49 14.88
N THR A 95 0.13 -27.26 14.03
CA THR A 95 0.79 -26.76 12.83
C THR A 95 -0.24 -26.27 11.81
N VAL A 96 -1.34 -27.00 11.61
CA VAL A 96 -2.45 -26.58 10.74
C VAL A 96 -3.03 -25.24 11.20
N LYS A 97 -3.42 -25.13 12.48
CA LYS A 97 -3.99 -23.88 13.03
C LYS A 97 -3.01 -22.70 12.96
N ARG A 98 -1.73 -22.93 13.23
CA ARG A 98 -0.69 -21.90 13.15
C ARG A 98 -0.48 -21.41 11.71
N ARG A 99 -0.51 -22.33 10.74
CA ARG A 99 -0.38 -22.00 9.31
C ARG A 99 -1.61 -21.24 8.82
N TRP A 100 -2.81 -21.71 9.16
CA TRP A 100 -4.06 -21.04 8.85
C TRP A 100 -4.07 -19.61 9.40
N ARG A 101 -3.72 -19.39 10.69
CA ARG A 101 -3.67 -18.03 11.28
C ARG A 101 -2.75 -17.09 10.53
N ARG A 102 -1.56 -17.56 10.10
CA ARG A 102 -0.63 -16.74 9.31
C ARG A 102 -1.23 -16.32 7.97
N LEU A 103 -1.89 -17.24 7.25
CA LEU A 103 -2.50 -16.94 5.96
C LEU A 103 -3.77 -16.11 6.11
N ALA A 104 -4.55 -16.32 7.17
CA ALA A 104 -5.75 -15.56 7.47
C ALA A 104 -5.44 -14.07 7.69
N VAL A 105 -4.34 -13.73 8.37
CA VAL A 105 -3.91 -12.32 8.52
C VAL A 105 -3.64 -11.64 7.18
N ILE A 106 -3.13 -12.39 6.20
CA ILE A 106 -2.79 -11.86 4.87
C ILE A 106 -4.08 -11.66 4.05
N TYR A 107 -4.92 -12.69 3.96
CA TYR A 107 -6.07 -12.73 3.05
C TYR A 107 -7.39 -12.28 3.68
N HIS A 108 -7.40 -11.86 4.95
CA HIS A 108 -8.60 -11.29 5.58
C HIS A 108 -9.18 -10.18 4.70
N PRO A 109 -10.50 -10.10 4.49
CA PRO A 109 -11.08 -9.07 3.61
C PRO A 109 -10.72 -7.64 4.01
N ASP A 110 -10.48 -7.40 5.31
CA ASP A 110 -10.08 -6.08 5.82
C ASP A 110 -8.55 -5.82 5.74
N SER A 111 -7.77 -6.77 5.22
CA SER A 111 -6.32 -6.62 5.00
C SER A 111 -6.04 -5.83 3.72
N ALA A 112 -4.89 -5.17 3.65
CA ALA A 112 -4.39 -4.54 2.43
C ALA A 112 -4.24 -5.53 1.25
N PHE A 113 -4.16 -6.84 1.53
CA PHE A 113 -4.11 -7.92 0.55
C PHE A 113 -5.30 -8.87 0.67
N GLY A 114 -6.44 -8.36 1.14
CA GLY A 114 -7.65 -9.14 1.35
C GLY A 114 -8.17 -9.82 0.09
N ASP A 115 -8.56 -11.09 0.22
CA ASP A 115 -9.08 -11.90 -0.87
C ASP A 115 -10.15 -12.85 -0.31
N HIS A 116 -11.41 -12.55 -0.62
CA HIS A 116 -12.56 -13.30 -0.12
C HIS A 116 -12.52 -14.78 -0.54
N ASP A 117 -12.10 -15.07 -1.77
CA ASP A 117 -12.06 -16.43 -2.30
C ASP A 117 -10.98 -17.24 -1.60
N ARG A 118 -9.78 -16.66 -1.42
CA ARG A 118 -8.70 -17.30 -0.66
C ARG A 118 -9.09 -17.53 0.79
N MET A 119 -9.70 -16.54 1.44
CA MET A 119 -10.11 -16.67 2.84
C MET A 119 -11.19 -17.76 3.00
N SER A 120 -12.15 -17.82 2.07
CA SER A 120 -13.16 -18.88 2.03
C SER A 120 -12.52 -20.27 1.90
N GLN A 121 -11.57 -20.44 0.97
CA GLN A 121 -10.85 -21.71 0.82
C GLN A 121 -10.00 -22.07 2.04
N LEU A 122 -9.36 -21.09 2.69
CA LEU A 122 -8.61 -21.35 3.93
C LEU A 122 -9.49 -21.87 5.06
N ASN A 123 -10.70 -21.32 5.20
CA ASN A 123 -11.67 -21.79 6.18
C ASN A 123 -12.16 -23.21 5.87
N LEU A 124 -12.47 -23.49 4.59
CA LEU A 124 -12.82 -24.84 4.14
C LEU A 124 -11.68 -25.84 4.37
N ALA A 125 -10.43 -25.45 4.12
CA ALA A 125 -9.25 -26.28 4.35
C ALA A 125 -9.11 -26.63 5.83
N LEU A 126 -9.24 -25.62 6.71
CA LEU A 126 -9.18 -25.82 8.15
C LEU A 126 -10.28 -26.77 8.62
N ALA A 127 -11.53 -26.53 8.21
CA ALA A 127 -12.66 -27.38 8.57
C ALA A 127 -12.44 -28.83 8.15
N ARG A 128 -11.92 -29.07 6.93
CA ARG A 128 -11.67 -30.42 6.42
C ARG A 128 -10.52 -31.16 7.10
N LEU A 129 -9.53 -30.44 7.62
CA LEU A 129 -8.38 -31.06 8.31
C LEU A 129 -8.61 -31.27 9.81
N MET A 130 -9.60 -30.57 10.38
CA MET A 130 -9.86 -30.51 11.82
C MET A 130 -11.22 -31.04 12.24
N GLY A 131 -12.17 -31.20 11.32
CA GLY A 131 -13.46 -31.87 11.51
C GLY A 131 -13.38 -33.34 11.13
#